data_AF-A0A2K1Y524-F1
#
_entry.id   AF-A0A2K1Y524-F1
#
_cell.length_a   1.000
_cell.length_b   1.000
_cell.length_c   1.000
_cell.angle_alpha   90.00
_cell.angle_beta   90.00
_cell.angle_gamma   90.00
#
_symmetry.space_group_name_H-M   'P 1'
#
loop_
_entity.id
_entity.type
_entity.pdbx_description
1 polymer ?
#
loop_
_entity_poly.entity_id
_entity_poly.type
_entity_poly.pdbx_seq_one_letter_code
_entity_poly.pdbx_strand_id
1 'polypeptide(L)'
;MQEIKLVLQEKTLNEKLLSLIKQCKFKNLLKQIHTQMLICSIPKPSFLLSKIIDLKDLSYASLVFNQLTKPNIYAFNVMLRGLTTTWKKYDFCVELDLKLKSLGLKANNFTYPFLDYMWVNYHMASFLSQFVSNNENQHNYVPVKKKPSKIN
;
A
#
# COMPACT_ATOMS: atom_id res chain seq x y z
N MET A 1 -9.93 -6.43 -43.04
CA MET A 1 -9.17 -7.67 -42.73
C MET A 1 -7.87 -7.41 -41.95
N GLN A 2 -7.05 -6.41 -42.29
CA GLN A 2 -5.81 -6.08 -41.53
C GLN A 2 -6.08 -5.54 -40.11
N GLU A 3 -7.08 -4.68 -39.92
CA GLU A 3 -7.41 -4.13 -38.59
C GLU A 3 -7.86 -5.19 -37.58
N ILE A 4 -8.66 -6.17 -38.02
CA ILE A 4 -9.10 -7.29 -37.17
C ILE A 4 -7.90 -8.15 -36.75
N LYS A 5 -6.91 -8.34 -37.63
CA LYS A 5 -5.69 -9.10 -37.32
C LYS A 5 -4.82 -8.40 -36.28
N LEU A 6 -4.69 -7.06 -36.37
CA LEU A 6 -3.96 -6.24 -35.41
C LEU A 6 -4.62 -6.26 -34.02
N VAL A 7 -5.95 -6.10 -33.96
CA VAL A 7 -6.70 -6.15 -32.70
C VAL A 7 -6.58 -7.53 -32.03
N LEU A 8 -6.64 -8.62 -32.81
CA LEU A 8 -6.46 -9.97 -32.28
C LEU A 8 -5.03 -10.21 -31.77
N GLN A 9 -4.00 -9.74 -32.49
CA GLN A 9 -2.61 -9.85 -32.04
C GLN A 9 -2.36 -9.07 -30.74
N GLU A 10 -2.90 -7.86 -30.62
CA GLU A 10 -2.82 -7.06 -29.40
C GLU A 10 -3.50 -7.76 -28.22
N LYS A 11 -4.68 -8.35 -28.45
CA LYS A 11 -5.42 -9.13 -27.44
C LYS A 11 -4.63 -10.36 -26.97
N THR A 12 -4.05 -11.13 -27.89
CA THR A 12 -3.24 -12.31 -27.54
C THR A 12 -1.96 -11.95 -26.78
N LEU A 13 -1.28 -10.86 -27.16
CA LEU A 13 -0.10 -10.37 -26.43
C LEU A 13 -0.46 -9.99 -24.99
N ASN A 14 -1.61 -9.32 -24.85
CA ASN A 14 -2.14 -8.86 -23.58
C ASN A 14 -2.48 -10.00 -22.59
N GLU A 15 -2.98 -11.13 -23.09
CA GLU A 15 -3.26 -12.33 -22.29
C GLU A 15 -1.97 -13.04 -21.88
N LYS A 16 -1.01 -13.17 -22.79
CA LYS A 16 0.32 -13.75 -22.50
C LYS A 16 1.06 -12.94 -21.44
N LEU A 17 1.09 -11.62 -21.58
CA LEU A 17 1.69 -10.71 -20.59
C LEU A 17 1.04 -10.87 -19.22
N LEU A 18 -0.29 -10.93 -19.17
CA LEU A 18 -1.01 -11.12 -17.90
C LEU A 18 -0.66 -12.47 -17.25
N SER A 19 -0.54 -13.54 -18.05
CA SER A 19 -0.11 -14.85 -17.57
C SER A 19 1.31 -14.80 -16.98
N LEU A 20 2.25 -14.15 -17.67
CA LEU A 20 3.63 -13.97 -17.21
C LEU A 20 3.70 -13.19 -15.88
N ILE A 21 2.95 -12.09 -15.77
CA ILE A 21 2.88 -11.30 -14.53
C ILE A 21 2.34 -12.17 -13.39
N LYS A 22 1.25 -12.93 -13.62
CA LYS A 22 0.67 -13.82 -12.60
C LYS A 22 1.65 -14.88 -12.10
N GLN A 23 2.42 -15.49 -13.00
CA GLN A 23 3.37 -16.56 -12.67
C GLN A 23 4.71 -16.04 -12.09
N CYS A 24 4.99 -14.74 -12.23
CA CYS A 24 6.22 -14.15 -11.74
C CYS A 24 6.38 -14.35 -10.22
N LYS A 25 7.55 -14.81 -9.76
CA LYS A 25 7.85 -15.02 -8.33
C LYS A 25 8.94 -14.10 -7.80
N PHE A 26 9.64 -13.40 -8.68
CA PHE A 26 10.83 -12.63 -8.34
C PHE A 26 10.65 -11.15 -8.67
N LYS A 27 11.00 -10.29 -7.72
CA LYS A 27 10.89 -8.83 -7.84
C LYS A 27 11.66 -8.30 -9.06
N ASN A 28 12.88 -8.82 -9.29
CA ASN A 28 13.72 -8.39 -10.41
C ASN A 28 13.09 -8.72 -11.77
N LEU A 29 12.49 -9.90 -11.91
CA LEU A 29 11.78 -10.28 -13.14
C LEU A 29 10.54 -9.40 -13.35
N LEU A 30 9.81 -9.09 -12.28
CA LEU A 30 8.66 -8.19 -12.38
C LEU A 30 9.06 -6.77 -12.81
N LYS A 31 10.21 -6.27 -12.32
CA LYS A 31 10.78 -5.00 -12.74
C LYS A 31 11.15 -5.01 -14.23
N GLN A 32 11.77 -6.07 -14.71
CA GLN A 32 12.06 -6.23 -16.15
C GLN A 32 10.80 -6.24 -17.00
N ILE A 33 9.76 -6.98 -16.57
CA ILE A 33 8.46 -6.99 -17.25
C ILE A 33 7.87 -5.58 -17.29
N HIS A 34 7.90 -4.83 -16.18
CA HIS A 34 7.43 -3.46 -16.16
C HIS A 34 8.21 -2.56 -17.13
N THR A 35 9.54 -2.68 -17.18
CA THR A 35 10.35 -1.94 -18.16
C THR A 35 9.92 -2.24 -19.59
N GLN A 36 9.68 -3.51 -19.94
CA GLN A 36 9.19 -3.89 -21.26
C GLN A 36 7.79 -3.35 -21.54
N MET A 37 6.91 -3.34 -20.54
CA MET A 37 5.59 -2.71 -20.67
C MET A 37 5.68 -1.22 -20.97
N LEU A 38 6.63 -0.50 -20.36
CA LEU A 38 6.87 0.92 -20.63
C LEU A 38 7.40 1.14 -22.05
N ILE A 39 8.39 0.35 -22.47
CA ILE A 39 8.96 0.43 -23.83
C ILE A 39 7.88 0.16 -24.89
N CYS A 40 7.07 -0.87 -24.69
CA CYS A 40 5.99 -1.24 -25.61
C CYS A 40 4.71 -0.40 -25.44
N SER A 41 4.70 0.59 -24.54
CA SER A 41 3.53 1.44 -24.23
C SER A 41 2.26 0.66 -23.89
N ILE A 42 2.36 -0.44 -23.12
CA ILE A 42 1.22 -1.29 -22.74
C ILE A 42 0.57 -0.77 -21.44
N PRO A 43 -0.65 -0.22 -21.48
CA PRO A 43 -1.26 0.43 -20.32
C PRO A 43 -1.99 -0.57 -19.42
N LYS A 44 -1.27 -1.25 -18.51
CA LYS A 44 -1.88 -2.21 -17.54
C LYS A 44 -1.36 -2.08 -16.10
N PRO A 45 -1.50 -0.91 -15.46
CA PRO A 45 -0.90 -0.67 -14.14
C PRO A 45 -1.55 -1.47 -13.00
N SER A 46 -2.86 -1.78 -13.08
CA SER A 46 -3.57 -2.43 -11.96
C SER A 46 -3.14 -3.89 -11.71
N PHE A 47 -2.88 -4.64 -12.79
CA PHE A 47 -2.40 -6.03 -12.69
C PHE A 47 -0.95 -6.08 -12.19
N LEU A 48 -0.13 -5.16 -12.71
CA LEU A 48 1.24 -4.99 -12.26
C LEU A 48 1.28 -4.64 -10.76
N LEU A 49 0.54 -3.62 -10.33
CA LEU A 49 0.45 -3.20 -8.92
C LEU A 49 -0.02 -4.34 -8.02
N SER A 50 -1.04 -5.09 -8.41
CA SER A 50 -1.52 -6.24 -7.64
C SER A 50 -0.41 -7.26 -7.44
N LYS A 51 0.37 -7.54 -8.49
CA LYS A 51 1.48 -8.47 -8.39
C LYS A 51 2.65 -7.95 -7.54
N ILE A 52 2.93 -6.65 -7.60
CA ILE A 52 3.97 -6.03 -6.76
C ILE A 52 3.59 -6.16 -5.26
N ILE A 53 2.31 -6.00 -4.94
CA ILE A 53 1.78 -6.22 -3.58
C ILE A 53 1.96 -7.68 -3.15
N ASP A 54 1.64 -8.65 -4.02
CA ASP A 54 1.84 -10.08 -3.71
C ASP A 54 3.30 -10.40 -3.41
N LEU A 55 4.23 -9.75 -4.12
CA LEU A 55 5.68 -9.86 -3.87
C LEU A 55 6.17 -9.00 -2.69
N LYS A 56 5.27 -8.28 -2.02
CA LYS A 56 5.53 -7.44 -0.84
C LYS A 56 6.64 -6.40 -1.07
N ASP A 57 6.69 -5.80 -2.26
CA ASP A 57 7.64 -4.72 -2.58
C ASP A 57 6.96 -3.35 -2.47
N LEU A 58 6.87 -2.82 -1.24
CA LEU A 58 6.20 -1.55 -0.97
C LEU A 58 6.83 -0.39 -1.74
N SER A 59 8.16 -0.28 -1.69
CA SER A 59 8.89 0.81 -2.34
C SER A 59 8.62 0.84 -3.84
N TYR A 60 8.61 -0.34 -4.46
CA TYR A 60 8.30 -0.43 -5.88
C TYR A 60 6.83 -0.18 -6.19
N ALA A 61 5.89 -0.64 -5.34
CA ALA A 61 4.47 -0.37 -5.52
C ALA A 61 4.18 1.13 -5.48
N SER A 62 4.75 1.84 -4.51
CA SER A 62 4.63 3.30 -4.38
C SER A 62 5.24 4.03 -5.57
N LEU A 63 6.40 3.58 -6.06
CA LEU A 63 7.04 4.14 -7.27
C LEU A 63 6.11 4.01 -8.48
N VAL A 64 5.63 2.80 -8.75
CA VAL A 64 4.76 2.52 -9.91
C VAL A 64 3.45 3.30 -9.80
N PHE A 65 2.85 3.39 -8.61
CA PHE A 65 1.62 4.15 -8.40
C PHE A 65 1.83 5.66 -8.64
N ASN A 66 2.96 6.22 -8.18
CA ASN A 66 3.27 7.64 -8.37
C ASN A 66 3.62 8.01 -9.81
N GLN A 67 4.08 7.05 -10.61
CA GLN A 67 4.31 7.23 -12.06
C GLN A 67 3.01 7.27 -12.87
N LEU A 68 1.86 6.91 -12.28
CA LEU A 68 0.58 7.00 -12.97
C LEU A 68 0.16 8.47 -13.09
N THR A 69 0.12 8.97 -14.33
CA THR A 69 -0.33 10.34 -14.63
C THR A 69 -1.81 10.55 -14.30
N LYS A 70 -2.63 9.51 -14.46
CA LYS A 70 -4.05 9.50 -14.07
C LYS A 70 -4.39 8.16 -13.40
N PRO A 71 -4.12 8.00 -12.09
CA PRO A 71 -4.49 6.78 -11.38
C PRO A 71 -6.02 6.65 -11.35
N ASN A 72 -6.54 5.52 -11.81
CA ASN A 72 -7.97 5.22 -11.74
C ASN A 72 -8.34 4.64 -10.36
N ILE A 73 -9.65 4.56 -10.08
CA ILE A 73 -10.16 4.02 -8.80
C ILE A 73 -9.66 2.59 -8.52
N TYR A 74 -9.40 1.78 -9.54
CA TYR A 74 -8.84 0.44 -9.36
C TYR A 74 -7.42 0.47 -8.82
N ALA A 75 -6.56 1.39 -9.30
CA ALA A 75 -5.21 1.54 -8.78
C ALA A 75 -5.22 1.94 -7.30
N PHE A 76 -6.13 2.84 -6.91
CA PHE A 76 -6.34 3.20 -5.50
C PHE A 76 -6.80 2.02 -4.67
N ASN A 77 -7.79 1.25 -5.13
CA ASN A 77 -8.29 0.08 -4.41
C ASN A 77 -7.20 -0.99 -4.20
N VAL A 78 -6.37 -1.21 -5.22
CA VAL A 78 -5.25 -2.14 -5.15
C VAL A 78 -4.22 -1.64 -4.12
N MET A 79 -3.84 -0.36 -4.16
CA MET A 79 -2.89 0.21 -3.20
C MET A 79 -3.43 0.22 -1.76
N LEU A 80 -4.68 0.66 -1.54
CA LEU A 80 -5.30 0.65 -0.20
C LEU A 80 -5.36 -0.77 0.36
N ARG A 81 -5.75 -1.76 -0.45
CA ARG A 81 -5.72 -3.18 -0.04
C ARG A 81 -4.32 -3.60 0.39
N GLY A 82 -3.29 -3.29 -0.38
CA GLY A 82 -1.92 -3.64 -0.02
C GLY A 82 -1.46 -2.96 1.26
N LEU A 83 -1.67 -1.65 1.39
CA LEU A 83 -1.27 -0.87 2.55
C LEU A 83 -1.97 -1.33 3.84
N THR A 84 -3.25 -1.69 3.76
CA THR A 84 -4.03 -2.17 4.91
C THR A 84 -3.72 -3.61 5.30
N THR A 85 -3.71 -4.53 4.33
CA THR A 85 -3.64 -5.97 4.62
C THR A 85 -2.21 -6.52 4.63
N THR A 86 -1.36 -6.04 3.73
CA THR A 86 -0.02 -6.61 3.52
C THR A 86 1.04 -5.89 4.37
N TRP A 87 1.03 -4.57 4.35
CA TRP A 87 2.07 -3.77 5.01
C TRP A 87 1.62 -3.12 6.33
N LYS A 88 0.31 -3.04 6.59
CA LYS A 88 -0.29 -2.38 7.77
C LYS A 88 0.25 -0.96 7.97
N LYS A 89 0.36 -0.20 6.87
CA LYS A 89 0.87 1.19 6.82
C LYS A 89 -0.31 2.15 6.72
N TYR A 90 -0.94 2.40 7.85
CA TYR A 90 -2.16 3.20 7.93
C TYR A 90 -1.93 4.68 7.63
N ASP A 91 -0.79 5.26 8.00
CA ASP A 91 -0.44 6.66 7.64
C ASP A 91 -0.50 6.87 6.12
N PHE A 92 0.11 5.96 5.37
CA PHE A 92 0.11 5.98 3.91
C PHE A 92 -1.29 5.78 3.32
N CYS A 93 -2.18 5.06 4.03
CA CYS A 93 -3.57 4.91 3.59
C CYS A 93 -4.34 6.24 3.71
N VAL A 94 -4.10 7.00 4.79
CA VAL A 94 -4.69 8.33 5.00
C VAL A 94 -4.24 9.28 3.90
N GLU A 95 -2.94 9.32 3.58
CA GLU A 95 -2.41 10.11 2.47
C GLU A 95 -3.07 9.73 1.13
N LEU A 96 -3.28 8.44 0.89
CA LEU A 96 -3.89 7.95 -0.33
C LEU A 96 -5.38 8.32 -0.43
N ASP A 97 -6.11 8.28 0.69
CA ASP A 97 -7.52 8.71 0.77
C ASP A 97 -7.66 10.22 0.49
N LEU A 98 -6.77 11.04 1.06
CA LEU A 98 -6.72 12.48 0.77
C LEU A 98 -6.41 12.75 -0.72
N LYS A 99 -5.48 11.99 -1.31
CA LYS A 99 -5.16 12.08 -2.74
C LYS A 99 -6.34 11.64 -3.63
N LEU A 100 -7.08 10.61 -3.23
CA LEU A 100 -8.28 10.16 -3.95
C LEU A 100 -9.35 11.27 -3.97
N LYS A 101 -9.59 11.90 -2.82
CA LYS A 101 -10.53 13.01 -2.68
C LYS A 101 -10.10 14.25 -3.46
N SER A 102 -8.81 14.60 -3.45
CA SER A 102 -8.30 15.77 -4.19
C SER A 102 -8.40 15.62 -5.71
N LEU A 103 -8.38 14.39 -6.22
CA LEU A 103 -8.64 14.07 -7.64
C LEU A 103 -10.14 14.05 -7.99
N GLY A 104 -11.04 14.34 -7.04
CA GLY A 104 -12.49 14.30 -7.26
C GLY A 104 -13.05 12.89 -7.48
N LEU A 105 -12.25 11.85 -7.22
CA LEU A 105 -12.70 10.46 -7.31
C LEU A 105 -13.51 10.13 -6.06
N LYS A 106 -14.59 9.37 -6.23
CA LYS A 106 -15.37 8.85 -5.11
C LYS A 106 -14.91 7.43 -4.77
N ALA A 107 -14.68 7.20 -3.48
CA ALA A 107 -14.53 5.86 -2.93
C ALA A 107 -15.74 5.00 -3.35
N ASN A 108 -15.48 3.78 -3.79
CA ASN A 108 -16.52 2.83 -4.18
C ASN A 108 -16.67 1.73 -3.12
N ASN A 109 -17.60 0.80 -3.34
CA ASN A 109 -17.87 -0.31 -2.42
C ASN A 109 -16.65 -1.22 -2.17
N PHE A 110 -15.62 -1.15 -3.01
CA PHE A 110 -14.35 -1.87 -2.81
C PHE A 110 -13.28 -1.02 -2.11
N THR A 111 -13.50 0.28 -1.95
CA THR A 111 -12.61 1.20 -1.23
C THR A 111 -12.99 1.27 0.26
N TYR A 112 -14.29 1.40 0.55
CA TYR A 112 -14.80 1.62 1.92
C TYR A 112 -14.35 0.56 2.94
N PRO A 113 -14.40 -0.76 2.66
CA PRO A 113 -13.97 -1.76 3.64
C PRO A 113 -12.52 -1.57 4.09
N PHE A 114 -11.63 -1.11 3.20
CA PHE A 114 -10.24 -0.86 3.54
C PHE A 114 -10.07 0.46 4.30
N LEU A 115 -10.84 1.50 3.97
CA LEU A 115 -10.82 2.75 4.70
C LEU A 115 -11.35 2.58 6.12
N ASP A 116 -12.47 1.89 6.30
CA ASP A 116 -13.05 1.62 7.62
C ASP A 116 -12.08 0.80 8.49
N TYR A 117 -11.51 -0.25 7.90
CA TYR A 117 -10.48 -1.05 8.57
C TYR A 117 -9.26 -0.21 8.95
N MET A 118 -8.78 0.65 8.06
CA MET A 118 -7.69 1.58 8.33
C MET A 118 -8.02 2.49 9.51
N TRP A 119 -9.18 3.17 9.51
CA TRP A 119 -9.56 4.11 10.56
C TRP A 119 -9.60 3.45 11.94
N VAL A 120 -10.21 2.27 12.04
CA VAL A 120 -10.27 1.51 13.30
C VAL A 120 -8.86 1.18 13.82
N ASN A 121 -7.99 0.67 12.96
CA ASN A 121 -6.64 0.27 13.37
C ASN A 121 -5.73 1.47 13.63
N TYR A 122 -5.90 2.56 12.88
CA TYR A 122 -5.17 3.81 13.07
C TYR A 122 -5.50 4.45 14.43
N HIS A 123 -6.80 4.58 14.74
CA HIS A 123 -7.25 5.10 16.03
C HIS A 123 -6.79 4.20 17.19
N MET A 124 -6.87 2.88 17.04
CA MET A 124 -6.40 1.95 18.07
C MET A 124 -4.89 2.09 18.31
N ALA A 125 -4.09 2.21 17.24
CA ALA A 125 -2.65 2.41 17.36
C ALA A 125 -2.30 3.73 18.05
N SER A 126 -3.00 4.83 17.70
CA SER A 126 -2.83 6.12 18.36
C SER A 126 -3.21 6.07 19.84
N PHE A 127 -4.32 5.41 20.18
CA PHE A 127 -4.76 5.23 21.56
C PHE A 127 -3.75 4.41 22.37
N LEU A 128 -3.27 3.29 21.84
CA LEU A 128 -2.26 2.46 22.51
C LEU A 128 -0.95 3.23 22.73
N SER A 129 -0.50 4.02 21.75
CA SER A 129 0.70 4.85 21.91
C SER A 129 0.52 5.87 23.04
N GLN A 130 -0.63 6.55 23.12
CA GLN A 130 -0.93 7.48 24.20
C GLN A 130 -1.01 6.77 25.57
N PHE A 131 -1.64 5.60 25.61
CA PHE A 131 -1.73 4.80 26.83
C PHE A 131 -0.36 4.38 27.33
N VAL A 132 0.52 3.87 26.45
CA VAL A 132 1.89 3.49 26.82
C VAL A 132 2.67 4.70 27.35
N SER A 133 2.66 5.84 26.63
CA SER A 133 3.33 7.06 27.09
C SER A 133 2.80 7.56 28.44
N ASN A 134 1.49 7.44 28.69
CA ASN A 134 0.91 7.85 29.97
C ASN A 134 1.31 6.92 31.13
N ASN A 135 1.57 5.64 30.87
CA ASN A 135 1.97 4.67 31.90
C ASN A 135 3.50 4.66 32.15
N GLU A 136 4.34 4.92 31.15
CA GLU A 136 5.79 5.05 31.33
C GLU A 136 6.16 6.23 32.25
N ASN A 137 5.38 7.31 32.21
CA ASN A 137 5.55 8.48 33.08
C ASN A 137 5.21 8.21 34.57
N GLN A 138 4.60 7.07 34.91
CA GLN A 138 4.25 6.72 36.30
C GLN A 138 5.29 5.84 37.00
N HIS A 139 6.26 5.26 36.27
CA HIS A 139 7.27 4.35 36.85
C HIS A 139 8.62 5.00 37.22
N ASN A 140 8.78 6.31 37.05
CA ASN A 140 9.93 7.05 37.61
C ASN A 140 9.72 7.42 39.09
N TYR A 141 9.46 6.43 39.95
CA TYR A 141 9.54 6.60 41.39
C TYR A 141 11.01 6.47 41.82
N VAL A 142 11.67 7.59 42.08
CA VAL A 142 12.99 7.61 42.72
C VAL A 142 12.80 7.21 44.19
N PRO A 143 13.43 6.15 44.71
CA PRO A 143 13.31 5.81 46.12
C PRO A 143 13.95 6.92 46.95
N VAL A 144 13.15 7.60 47.77
CA VAL A 144 13.66 8.55 48.77
C VAL A 144 14.56 7.76 49.73
N LYS A 145 15.87 8.00 49.66
CA LYS A 145 16.85 7.47 50.62
C LYS A 145 16.44 7.94 52.02
N LYS A 146 15.88 7.05 52.85
CA LYS A 146 15.67 7.30 54.28
C LYS A 146 17.05 7.56 54.91
N LYS A 147 17.25 8.75 55.48
CA LYS A 147 18.43 9.06 56.29
C LYS A 147 18.48 8.10 57.49
N PRO A 148 19.67 7.59 57.86
CA PRO A 148 19.79 6.73 59.03
C PRO A 148 19.47 7.53 60.29
N SER A 149 18.46 7.06 61.02
CA SER A 149 18.15 7.49 62.38
C SER A 149 19.34 7.17 63.27
N LYS A 150 20.02 8.22 63.75
CA LYS A 150 20.98 8.10 64.85
C LYS A 150 20.21 7.63 66.08
N ILE A 151 20.51 6.43 66.56
CA ILE A 151 20.11 5.97 67.89
C ILE A 151 21.33 6.21 68.78
N ASN A 152 21.10 6.93 69.88
CA ASN A 152 22.05 7.22 70.95
C ASN A 152 22.54 5.96 71.64
#